data_AF-A0AAW2RB86-F1
#
_entry.id   AF-A0AAW2RB86-F1
#
_cell.length_a   1.000
_cell.length_b   1.000
_cell.length_c   1.000
_cell.angle_alpha   90.00
_cell.angle_beta   90.00
_cell.angle_gamma   90.00
#
_symmetry.space_group_name_H-M   'P 1'
#
loop_
_entity.id
_entity.type
_entity.pdbx_description
1 polymer ?
#
loop_
_entity_poly.entity_id
_entity_poly.type
_entity_poly.pdbx_seq_one_letter_code
_entity_poly.pdbx_strand_id
1 'polypeptide(L)'
;MGSISAILFGAIQPLYAFALGSVISVYFQQDHSVIKEKIKVYSLCFLGLAVFSLLINVCQHYNFAAMGEHLTKRIRERMLSKMLTFEIGWFDQDENANGAVCSRLAKDANVVRSLVGDRMALLIQTFSAVTMLAQWVLPLLGTCFSNDSCTALIIICYYCKRVLLKNMSKKAIKAQDESSKLAAEAVSNLRTVTAFSSQARILEMLEKTQEGPKKESIRQSWFAGIGLGTSQSLMTCTWALDFWYGGKLIAEGFIGARLYFRLS
;
A
#
# COMPACT_ATOMS: atom_id res chain seq x y z
N MET A 1 0.38 23.38 1.42
CA MET A 1 1.73 22.93 1.85
C MET A 1 1.91 21.42 1.67
N GLY A 2 1.08 20.55 2.27
CA GLY A 2 1.21 19.10 2.12
C GLY A 2 1.25 18.56 0.69
N SER A 3 0.48 19.14 -0.25
CA SER A 3 0.51 18.74 -1.67
C SER A 3 1.83 19.09 -2.37
N ILE A 4 2.48 20.20 -2.01
CA ILE A 4 3.77 20.60 -2.58
C ILE A 4 4.86 19.65 -2.08
N SER A 5 4.83 19.30 -0.79
CA SER A 5 5.74 18.30 -0.21
C SER A 5 5.54 16.92 -0.85
N ALA A 6 4.30 16.52 -1.14
CA ALA A 6 4.01 15.26 -1.81
C ALA A 6 4.51 15.21 -3.27
N ILE A 7 4.42 16.32 -4.00
CA ILE A 7 4.98 16.45 -5.36
C ILE A 7 6.52 16.37 -5.31
N LEU A 8 7.14 17.10 -4.37
CA LEU A 8 8.58 17.04 -4.16
C LEU A 8 9.04 15.63 -3.78
N PHE A 9 8.27 14.92 -2.97
CA PHE A 9 8.58 13.53 -2.62
C PHE A 9 8.48 12.59 -3.83
N GLY A 10 7.48 12.77 -4.69
CA GLY A 10 7.37 12.03 -5.95
C GLY A 10 8.57 12.23 -6.88
N ALA A 11 9.22 13.39 -6.82
CA ALA A 11 10.43 13.72 -7.59
C ALA A 11 11.72 13.08 -7.03
N ILE A 12 11.75 12.70 -5.75
CA ILE A 12 12.93 12.09 -5.12
C ILE A 12 13.24 10.74 -5.76
N GLN A 13 12.21 9.94 -6.06
CA GLN A 13 12.37 8.59 -6.59
C GLN A 13 13.09 8.56 -7.96
N PRO A 14 12.71 9.36 -8.98
CA PRO A 14 13.49 9.46 -10.21
C PRO A 14 14.86 10.12 -10.01
N LEU A 15 15.00 11.09 -9.09
CA LEU A 15 16.31 11.68 -8.76
C LEU A 15 17.29 10.63 -8.21
N TYR A 16 16.79 9.74 -7.36
CA TYR A 16 17.56 8.66 -6.75
C TYR A 16 17.99 7.62 -7.80
N ALA A 17 17.08 7.24 -8.70
CA ALA A 17 17.39 6.36 -9.83
C ALA A 17 18.48 6.98 -10.73
N PHE A 18 18.35 8.26 -11.09
CA PHE A 18 19.34 8.96 -11.90
C PHE A 18 20.71 9.05 -11.23
N ALA A 19 20.74 9.30 -9.92
CA ALA A 19 21.98 9.35 -9.13
C ALA A 19 22.65 7.97 -9.07
N LEU A 20 21.88 6.90 -8.85
CA LEU A 20 22.38 5.53 -8.85
C LEU A 20 22.94 5.14 -10.22
N GLY A 21 22.22 5.40 -11.29
CA GLY A 21 22.67 5.14 -12.66
C GLY A 21 23.98 5.86 -13.00
N SER A 22 24.13 7.09 -12.50
CA SER A 22 25.36 7.87 -12.68
C SER A 22 26.55 7.31 -11.91
N VAL A 23 26.35 6.77 -10.69
CA VAL A 23 27.41 6.09 -9.93
C VAL A 23 27.83 4.80 -10.60
N ILE A 24 26.87 3.97 -11.03
CA ILE A 24 27.15 2.70 -11.73
C ILE A 24 27.97 2.98 -12.99
N SER A 25 27.64 4.02 -13.76
CA SER A 25 28.44 4.40 -14.92
C SER A 25 29.89 4.78 -14.59
N VAL A 26 30.16 5.44 -13.46
CA VAL A 26 31.52 5.87 -13.10
C VAL A 26 32.37 4.66 -12.72
N TYR A 27 31.76 3.63 -12.14
CA TYR A 27 32.42 2.36 -11.84
C TYR A 27 32.94 1.62 -13.08
N PHE A 28 32.35 1.84 -14.26
CA PHE A 28 32.83 1.26 -15.52
C PHE A 28 34.01 2.03 -16.16
N GLN A 29 34.48 3.15 -15.58
CA GLN A 29 35.70 3.82 -16.06
C GLN A 29 36.96 3.10 -15.58
N GLN A 30 38.02 3.05 -16.40
CA GLN A 30 39.26 2.32 -16.07
C GLN A 30 40.21 3.05 -15.10
N ASP A 31 40.12 4.38 -14.97
CA ASP A 31 41.06 5.19 -14.18
C ASP A 31 40.72 5.26 -12.67
N HIS A 32 41.50 4.56 -11.85
CA HIS A 32 41.29 4.47 -10.40
C HIS A 32 41.36 5.81 -9.64
N SER A 33 42.19 6.76 -10.10
CA SER A 33 42.33 8.08 -9.48
C SER A 33 41.08 8.94 -9.69
N VAL A 34 40.55 8.95 -10.92
CA VAL A 34 39.35 9.70 -11.33
C VAL A 34 38.09 9.12 -10.68
N ILE A 35 38.05 7.79 -10.48
CA ILE A 35 36.95 7.11 -9.78
C ILE A 35 36.85 7.57 -8.33
N LYS A 36 37.96 7.64 -7.58
CA LYS A 36 37.96 8.05 -6.17
C LYS A 36 37.45 9.49 -5.97
N GLU A 37 37.85 10.40 -6.84
CA GLU A 37 37.43 11.81 -6.77
C GLU A 37 35.94 11.95 -7.08
N LYS A 38 35.46 11.30 -8.15
CA LYS A 38 34.03 11.33 -8.52
C LYS A 38 33.15 10.66 -7.47
N ILE A 39 33.53 9.49 -6.95
CA ILE A 39 32.76 8.77 -5.91
C ILE A 39 32.59 9.65 -4.67
N LYS A 40 33.61 10.41 -4.26
CA LYS A 40 33.51 11.32 -3.10
C LYS A 40 32.47 12.41 -3.32
N VAL A 41 32.42 13.00 -4.52
CA VAL A 41 31.41 14.00 -4.91
C VAL A 41 30.01 13.38 -4.98
N TYR A 42 29.85 12.21 -5.58
CA TYR A 42 28.56 11.51 -5.62
C TYR A 42 28.09 11.08 -4.23
N SER A 43 28.97 10.61 -3.35
CA SER A 43 28.65 10.23 -1.97
C SER A 43 28.12 11.43 -1.17
N LEU A 44 28.73 12.61 -1.31
CA LEU A 44 28.22 13.85 -0.73
C LEU A 44 26.86 14.26 -1.30
N CYS A 45 26.65 14.09 -2.61
CA CYS A 45 25.36 14.34 -3.26
C CYS A 45 24.26 13.40 -2.73
N PHE A 46 24.56 12.10 -2.57
CA PHE A 46 23.65 11.11 -1.97
C PHE A 46 23.30 11.45 -0.52
N LEU A 47 24.29 11.88 0.27
CA LEU A 47 24.06 12.31 1.64
C LEU A 47 23.11 13.52 1.69
N GLY A 48 23.33 14.53 0.84
CA GLY A 48 22.46 15.70 0.72
C GLY A 48 21.04 15.33 0.31
N LEU A 49 20.90 14.42 -0.66
CA LEU A 49 19.60 13.92 -1.14
C LEU A 49 18.87 13.12 -0.04
N ALA A 50 19.57 12.33 0.76
CA ALA A 50 19.01 11.61 1.89
C ALA A 50 18.48 12.55 2.98
N VAL A 51 19.27 13.57 3.35
CA VAL A 51 18.84 14.59 4.33
C VAL A 51 17.63 15.38 3.82
N PHE A 52 17.67 15.78 2.55
CA PHE A 52 16.54 16.48 1.92
C PHE A 52 15.27 15.62 1.87
N SER A 53 15.42 14.33 1.55
CA SER A 53 14.32 13.37 1.55
C SER A 53 13.69 13.19 2.93
N LEU A 54 14.52 13.09 3.97
CA LEU A 54 14.07 12.98 5.36
C LEU A 54 13.26 14.23 5.75
N LEU A 55 13.76 15.43 5.46
CA LEU A 55 13.06 16.67 5.76
C LEU A 55 11.71 16.77 5.05
N ILE A 56 11.64 16.43 3.77
CA ILE A 56 10.38 16.43 3.01
C ILE A 56 9.40 15.42 3.60
N ASN A 57 9.86 14.21 3.92
CA ASN A 57 9.02 13.15 4.46
C ASN A 57 8.42 13.55 5.81
N VAL A 58 9.25 14.07 6.73
CA VAL A 58 8.81 14.57 8.03
C VAL A 58 7.80 15.71 7.86
N CYS A 59 8.10 16.70 7.02
CA CYS A 59 7.19 17.80 6.72
C CYS A 59 5.87 17.31 6.14
N GLN A 60 5.89 16.35 5.21
CA GLN A 60 4.69 15.79 4.60
C GLN A 60 3.84 15.09 5.65
N HIS A 61 4.39 14.15 6.41
CA HIS A 61 3.65 13.41 7.44
C HIS A 61 3.12 14.33 8.53
N TYR A 62 3.90 15.34 8.95
CA TYR A 62 3.44 16.31 9.94
C TYR A 62 2.26 17.14 9.41
N ASN A 63 2.34 17.68 8.19
CA ASN A 63 1.25 18.45 7.59
C ASN A 63 -0.03 17.63 7.40
N PHE A 64 0.10 16.37 6.95
CA PHE A 64 -1.06 15.48 6.79
C PHE A 64 -1.65 15.06 8.14
N ALA A 65 -0.82 14.81 9.16
CA ALA A 65 -1.28 14.53 10.52
C ALA A 65 -2.05 15.72 11.12
N ALA A 66 -1.48 16.93 11.02
CA ALA A 66 -2.13 18.15 11.50
C ALA A 66 -3.44 18.45 10.76
N MET A 67 -3.48 18.26 9.44
CA MET A 67 -4.71 18.38 8.65
C MET A 67 -5.75 17.34 9.07
N GLY A 68 -5.32 16.10 9.32
CA GLY A 68 -6.16 15.04 9.85
C GLY A 68 -6.78 15.41 11.20
N GLU A 69 -6.01 16.02 12.12
CA GLU A 69 -6.50 16.47 13.44
C GLU A 69 -7.57 17.52 13.33
N HIS A 70 -7.33 18.56 12.53
CA HIS A 70 -8.29 19.62 12.32
C HIS A 70 -9.58 19.10 11.69
N LEU A 71 -9.47 18.19 10.71
CA LEU A 71 -10.64 17.60 10.08
C LEU A 71 -11.44 16.72 11.06
N THR A 72 -10.77 15.85 11.82
CA THR A 72 -11.43 15.02 12.85
C THR A 72 -12.13 15.89 13.89
N LYS A 73 -11.48 16.95 14.37
CA LYS A 73 -12.05 17.88 15.34
C LYS A 73 -13.31 18.55 14.79
N ARG A 74 -13.26 19.08 13.56
CA ARG A 74 -14.39 19.74 12.91
C ARG A 74 -15.58 18.79 12.68
N ILE A 75 -15.31 17.54 12.30
CA ILE A 75 -16.36 16.52 12.13
C ILE A 75 -17.00 16.19 13.48
N ARG A 76 -16.20 15.96 14.53
CA ARG A 76 -16.70 15.70 15.89
C ARG A 76 -17.56 16.84 16.40
N GLU A 77 -17.11 18.10 16.27
CA GLU A 77 -17.86 19.27 16.70
C GLU A 77 -19.21 19.41 15.96
N ARG A 78 -19.21 19.28 14.62
CA ARG A 78 -20.45 19.36 13.82
C ARG A 78 -21.42 18.22 14.13
N MET A 79 -20.92 17.00 14.29
CA MET A 79 -21.76 15.85 14.62
C MET A 79 -22.33 15.95 16.03
N LEU A 80 -21.53 16.35 17.04
CA LEU A 80 -22.04 16.61 18.40
C LEU A 80 -23.09 17.72 18.39
N SER A 81 -22.83 18.83 17.69
CA SER A 81 -23.78 19.93 17.58
C SER A 81 -25.11 19.48 16.96
N LYS A 82 -25.07 18.64 15.92
CA LYS A 82 -26.28 18.06 15.30
C LYS A 82 -26.98 17.04 16.18
N MET A 83 -26.22 16.23 16.90
CA MET A 83 -26.76 15.23 17.80
C MET A 83 -27.55 15.88 18.95
N LEU A 84 -27.04 16.99 19.50
CA LEU A 84 -27.74 17.79 20.52
C LEU A 84 -29.04 18.44 20.04
N THR A 85 -29.31 18.44 18.73
CA THR A 85 -30.56 18.97 18.15
C THR A 85 -31.65 17.91 17.98
N PHE A 86 -31.35 16.62 18.24
CA PHE A 86 -32.36 15.56 18.15
C PHE A 86 -33.31 15.55 19.34
N GLU A 87 -34.54 15.08 19.10
CA GLU A 87 -35.58 14.94 20.12
C GLU A 87 -35.20 13.87 21.16
N ILE A 88 -35.65 14.04 22.41
CA ILE A 88 -35.37 13.09 23.50
C ILE A 88 -35.81 11.66 23.15
N GLY A 89 -36.92 11.48 22.45
CA GLY A 89 -37.41 10.16 22.02
C GLY A 89 -36.49 9.42 21.04
N TRP A 90 -35.54 10.12 20.40
CA TRP A 90 -34.52 9.49 19.56
C TRP A 90 -33.45 8.78 20.40
N PHE A 91 -33.13 9.31 21.59
CA PHE A 91 -32.15 8.76 22.53
C PHE A 91 -32.70 7.61 23.38
N ASP A 92 -34.03 7.47 23.47
CA ASP A 92 -34.69 6.35 24.16
C ASP A 92 -34.63 5.03 23.38
N GLN A 93 -34.22 5.05 22.11
CA GLN A 93 -33.97 3.81 21.38
C GLN A 93 -32.67 3.16 21.85
N ASP A 94 -32.71 1.85 22.16
CA ASP A 94 -31.54 1.07 22.60
C ASP A 94 -30.34 1.16 21.63
N GLU A 95 -30.59 1.33 20.33
CA GLU A 95 -29.54 1.52 19.33
C GLU A 95 -28.84 2.89 19.39
N ASN A 96 -29.52 3.90 19.94
CA ASN A 96 -29.07 5.29 20.04
C ASN A 96 -28.67 5.70 21.46
N ALA A 97 -28.49 4.72 22.34
CA ALA A 97 -28.00 4.96 23.69
C ALA A 97 -26.72 5.81 23.67
N ASN A 98 -26.61 6.72 24.64
CA ASN A 98 -25.61 7.78 24.70
C ASN A 98 -24.17 7.26 24.47
N GLY A 99 -23.85 6.10 25.05
CA GLY A 99 -22.55 5.44 24.89
C GLY A 99 -22.32 4.82 23.51
N ALA A 100 -23.35 4.23 22.89
CA ALA A 100 -23.27 3.64 21.56
C ALA A 100 -23.04 4.71 20.49
N VAL A 101 -23.74 5.84 20.59
CA VAL A 101 -23.57 6.95 19.63
C VAL A 101 -22.23 7.66 19.82
N CYS A 102 -21.78 7.88 21.06
CA CYS A 102 -20.45 8.45 21.32
C CYS A 102 -19.33 7.54 20.79
N SER A 103 -19.48 6.22 20.92
CA SER A 103 -18.55 5.23 20.39
C SER A 103 -18.53 5.22 18.86
N ARG A 104 -19.70 5.20 18.20
CA ARG A 104 -19.81 5.30 16.73
C ARG A 104 -19.18 6.60 16.23
N LEU A 105 -19.46 7.71 16.90
CA LEU A 105 -18.91 9.01 16.55
C LEU A 105 -17.38 9.05 16.60
N ALA A 106 -16.80 8.50 17.68
CA ALA A 106 -15.35 8.42 17.82
C ALA A 106 -14.73 7.52 16.73
N LYS A 107 -15.38 6.39 16.43
CA LYS A 107 -14.94 5.43 15.41
C LYS A 107 -15.02 6.01 14.00
N ASP A 108 -16.14 6.60 13.62
CA ASP A 108 -16.36 7.17 12.29
C ASP A 108 -15.43 8.36 12.03
N ALA A 109 -15.22 9.22 13.03
CA ALA A 109 -14.28 10.33 12.93
C ALA A 109 -12.82 9.85 12.76
N ASN A 110 -12.43 8.76 13.42
CA ASN A 110 -11.11 8.13 13.26
C ASN A 110 -10.97 7.45 11.88
N VAL A 111 -12.01 6.82 11.38
CA VAL A 111 -12.02 6.21 10.03
C VAL A 111 -11.83 7.29 8.96
N VAL A 112 -12.56 8.41 9.07
CA VAL A 112 -12.40 9.55 8.14
C VAL A 112 -11.00 10.15 8.22
N ARG A 113 -10.43 10.28 9.43
CA ARG A 113 -9.04 10.73 9.62
C ARG A 113 -8.06 9.86 8.85
N SER A 114 -8.14 8.53 9.00
CA SER A 114 -7.21 7.61 8.34
C SER A 114 -7.42 7.60 6.82
N LEU A 115 -8.66 7.68 6.36
CA LEU A 115 -8.97 7.78 4.93
C LEU A 115 -8.42 9.06 4.30
N VAL A 116 -8.55 10.21 4.95
CA VAL A 116 -8.14 11.50 4.39
C VAL A 116 -6.65 11.77 4.61
N GLY A 117 -6.11 11.45 5.79
CA GLY A 117 -4.71 11.67 6.13
C GLY A 117 -3.77 10.73 5.38
N ASP A 118 -3.97 9.41 5.51
CA ASP A 118 -3.02 8.43 4.99
C ASP A 118 -3.26 8.13 3.51
N ARG A 119 -4.52 7.93 3.09
CA ARG A 119 -4.78 7.49 1.71
C ARG A 119 -4.66 8.61 0.68
N MET A 120 -5.00 9.86 1.02
CA MET A 120 -4.80 10.97 0.09
C MET A 120 -3.32 11.29 -0.11
N ALA A 121 -2.52 11.24 0.96
CA ALA A 121 -1.07 11.40 0.85
C ALA A 121 -0.46 10.33 -0.08
N LEU A 122 -0.87 9.07 0.10
CA LEU A 122 -0.40 7.94 -0.71
C LEU A 122 -0.89 8.04 -2.17
N LEU A 123 -2.11 8.51 -2.41
CA LEU A 123 -2.62 8.76 -3.76
C LEU A 123 -1.86 9.90 -4.45
N ILE A 124 -1.66 11.04 -3.80
CA ILE A 124 -0.92 12.17 -4.40
C ILE A 124 0.53 11.77 -4.67
N GLN A 125 1.16 11.02 -3.76
CA GLN A 125 2.51 10.49 -3.94
C GLN A 125 2.59 9.54 -5.13
N THR A 126 1.67 8.59 -5.25
CA THR A 126 1.65 7.63 -6.37
C THR A 126 1.33 8.30 -7.70
N PHE A 127 0.40 9.26 -7.74
CA PHE A 127 0.10 10.02 -8.96
C PHE A 127 1.27 10.91 -9.40
N SER A 128 1.94 11.61 -8.47
CA SER A 128 3.12 12.44 -8.81
C SER A 128 4.30 11.60 -9.28
N ALA A 129 4.56 10.45 -8.65
CA ALA A 129 5.60 9.52 -9.08
C ALA A 129 5.31 8.96 -10.48
N VAL A 130 4.06 8.54 -10.75
CA VAL A 130 3.68 7.99 -12.07
C VAL A 130 3.72 9.06 -13.16
N THR A 131 3.26 10.28 -12.89
CA THR A 131 3.29 11.37 -13.88
C THR A 131 4.70 11.83 -14.20
N MET A 132 5.57 11.96 -13.19
CA MET A 132 6.98 12.26 -13.42
C MET A 132 7.68 11.11 -14.15
N LEU A 133 7.52 9.86 -13.72
CA LEU A 133 8.08 8.72 -14.45
C LEU A 133 7.57 8.69 -15.89
N ALA A 134 6.28 8.88 -16.14
CA ALA A 134 5.74 8.96 -17.49
C ALA A 134 6.37 10.09 -18.30
N GLN A 135 6.56 11.28 -17.72
CA GLN A 135 7.16 12.43 -18.43
C GLN A 135 8.65 12.24 -18.73
N TRP A 136 9.41 11.54 -17.89
CA TRP A 136 10.83 11.27 -18.10
C TRP A 136 11.09 10.03 -18.98
N VAL A 137 10.23 9.01 -18.89
CA VAL A 137 10.39 7.70 -19.55
C VAL A 137 9.77 7.69 -20.95
N LEU A 138 8.60 8.30 -21.17
CA LEU A 138 7.93 8.28 -22.50
C LEU A 138 8.74 8.92 -23.64
N PRO A 139 9.40 10.09 -23.49
CA PRO A 139 10.08 10.71 -24.63
C PRO A 139 11.40 10.04 -24.99
N LEU A 140 12.05 9.33 -24.06
CA LEU A 140 13.32 8.62 -24.31
C LEU A 140 13.09 7.19 -24.84
N LEU A 141 12.04 6.49 -24.39
CA LEU A 141 11.63 5.21 -25.01
C LEU A 141 10.93 5.37 -26.36
N GLY A 142 10.56 6.58 -26.78
CA GLY A 142 10.02 6.86 -28.12
C GLY A 142 10.97 6.52 -29.28
N THR A 143 12.23 6.16 -29.00
CA THR A 143 13.18 5.61 -29.98
C THR A 143 13.34 4.09 -29.89
N CYS A 144 12.78 3.42 -28.88
CA CYS A 144 12.77 1.96 -28.71
C CYS A 144 11.39 1.40 -29.08
N PHE A 145 11.00 1.55 -30.34
CA PHE A 145 9.91 0.76 -30.93
C PHE A 145 10.29 -0.73 -30.85
N SER A 146 9.77 -1.50 -29.89
CA SER A 146 9.55 -2.96 -29.97
C SER A 146 9.28 -3.68 -28.63
N ASN A 147 8.71 -3.03 -27.60
CA ASN A 147 8.23 -3.84 -26.47
C ASN A 147 6.97 -3.31 -25.76
N ASP A 148 5.88 -3.15 -26.51
CA ASP A 148 4.53 -3.02 -25.96
C ASP A 148 4.03 -4.31 -25.28
N SER A 149 4.63 -5.46 -25.56
CA SER A 149 4.20 -6.75 -25.01
C SER A 149 4.62 -6.97 -23.55
N CYS A 150 5.84 -6.59 -23.17
CA CYS A 150 6.30 -6.77 -21.78
C CYS A 150 5.59 -5.83 -20.81
N THR A 151 5.30 -4.59 -21.20
CA THR A 151 4.54 -3.64 -20.37
C THR A 151 3.09 -4.08 -20.18
N ALA A 152 2.43 -4.57 -21.23
CA ALA A 152 1.08 -5.14 -21.13
C ALA A 152 1.03 -6.34 -20.17
N LEU A 153 2.01 -7.25 -20.22
CA LEU A 153 2.10 -8.39 -19.31
C LEU A 153 2.30 -7.98 -17.85
N ILE A 154 3.12 -6.97 -17.57
CA ILE A 154 3.33 -6.45 -16.21
C ILE A 154 2.04 -5.84 -15.65
N ILE A 155 1.32 -5.05 -16.46
CA ILE A 155 0.05 -4.43 -16.08
C ILE A 155 -0.99 -5.50 -15.77
N ILE A 156 -1.09 -6.54 -16.61
CA ILE A 156 -2.00 -7.68 -16.40
C ILE A 156 -1.64 -8.44 -15.12
N CYS A 157 -0.36 -8.71 -14.86
CA CYS A 157 0.09 -9.39 -13.64
C CYS A 157 -0.22 -8.57 -12.38
N TYR A 158 0.02 -7.26 -12.42
CA TYR A 158 -0.26 -6.36 -11.31
C TYR A 158 -1.77 -6.28 -11.03
N TYR A 159 -2.58 -6.15 -12.08
CA TYR A 159 -4.03 -6.16 -11.97
C TYR A 159 -4.55 -7.49 -11.39
N CYS A 160 -4.01 -8.62 -11.87
CA CYS A 160 -4.34 -9.94 -11.37
C CYS A 160 -4.02 -10.08 -9.87
N LYS A 161 -2.80 -9.71 -9.42
CA LYS A 161 -2.41 -9.68 -7.99
C LYS A 161 -3.39 -8.86 -7.17
N ARG A 162 -3.74 -7.65 -7.64
CA ARG A 162 -4.61 -6.72 -6.92
C ARG A 162 -6.02 -7.28 -6.75
N VAL A 163 -6.58 -7.88 -7.81
CA VAL A 163 -7.90 -8.52 -7.78
C VAL A 163 -7.89 -9.74 -6.86
N LEU A 164 -6.85 -10.57 -6.93
CA LEU A 164 -6.68 -11.73 -6.05
C LEU A 164 -6.67 -11.30 -4.58
N LEU A 165 -5.78 -10.38 -4.19
CA LEU A 165 -5.69 -9.89 -2.81
C LEU A 165 -7.00 -9.27 -2.30
N LYS A 166 -7.68 -8.48 -3.14
CA LYS A 166 -8.96 -7.85 -2.77
C LYS A 166 -10.05 -8.90 -2.54
N ASN A 167 -10.14 -9.91 -3.41
CA ASN A 167 -11.12 -10.99 -3.27
C ASN A 167 -10.81 -11.87 -2.05
N MET A 168 -9.52 -12.12 -1.78
CA MET A 168 -9.07 -12.88 -0.62
C MET A 168 -9.39 -12.15 0.68
N SER A 169 -9.09 -10.86 0.76
CA SER A 169 -9.39 -10.02 1.93
C SER A 169 -10.90 -9.99 2.22
N LYS A 170 -11.75 -9.82 1.21
CA LYS A 170 -13.21 -9.87 1.37
C LYS A 170 -13.71 -11.20 1.91
N LYS A 171 -13.20 -12.32 1.38
CA LYS A 171 -13.59 -13.66 1.84
C LYS A 171 -13.09 -13.94 3.27
N ALA A 172 -11.87 -13.52 3.60
CA ALA A 172 -11.31 -13.65 4.95
C ALA A 172 -12.14 -12.86 5.99
N ILE A 173 -12.54 -11.63 5.66
CA ILE A 173 -13.40 -10.82 6.53
C ILE A 173 -14.76 -11.51 6.75
N LYS A 174 -15.38 -12.05 5.69
CA LYS A 174 -16.66 -12.78 5.81
C LYS A 174 -16.55 -14.01 6.72
N ALA A 175 -15.51 -14.84 6.54
CA ALA A 175 -15.30 -16.01 7.37
C ALA A 175 -15.02 -15.64 8.84
N GLN A 176 -14.30 -14.54 9.06
CA GLN A 176 -14.05 -13.99 10.40
C GLN A 176 -15.34 -13.47 11.05
N ASP A 177 -16.21 -12.79 10.30
CA ASP A 177 -17.50 -12.29 10.79
C ASP A 177 -18.43 -13.45 11.19
N GLU A 178 -18.51 -14.50 10.38
CA GLU A 178 -19.31 -15.70 10.70
C GLU A 178 -18.80 -16.40 11.96
N SER A 179 -17.48 -16.55 12.10
CA SER A 179 -16.86 -17.14 13.29
C SER A 179 -17.09 -16.28 14.53
N SER A 180 -17.00 -14.96 14.39
CA SER A 180 -17.20 -14.01 15.48
C SER A 180 -18.66 -13.94 15.92
N LYS A 181 -19.62 -14.05 14.98
CA LYS A 181 -21.04 -14.16 15.30
C LYS A 181 -21.34 -15.42 16.10
N LEU A 182 -20.85 -16.58 15.66
CA LEU A 182 -21.05 -17.84 16.36
C LEU A 182 -20.44 -17.81 17.77
N ALA A 183 -19.24 -17.23 17.92
CA ALA A 183 -18.61 -17.05 19.22
C ALA A 183 -19.42 -16.09 20.12
N ALA A 184 -19.93 -14.99 19.56
CA ALA A 184 -20.77 -14.04 20.30
C ALA A 184 -22.09 -14.69 20.77
N GLU A 185 -22.69 -15.55 19.95
CA GLU A 185 -23.91 -16.29 20.27
C GLU A 185 -23.69 -17.38 21.32
N ALA A 186 -22.53 -18.04 21.31
CA ALA A 186 -22.14 -18.99 22.36
C ALA A 186 -21.85 -18.29 23.70
N VAL A 187 -21.19 -17.13 23.67
CA VAL A 187 -20.88 -16.34 24.88
C VAL A 187 -22.13 -15.69 25.47
N SER A 188 -23.06 -15.20 24.64
CA SER A 188 -24.32 -14.61 25.14
C SER A 188 -25.21 -15.66 25.83
N ASN A 189 -25.18 -16.90 25.34
CA ASN A 189 -25.97 -18.01 25.89
C ASN A 189 -25.22 -18.83 26.95
N LEU A 190 -24.03 -18.41 27.39
CA LEU A 190 -23.17 -19.18 28.30
C LEU A 190 -23.90 -19.60 29.59
N ARG A 191 -24.77 -18.73 30.14
CA ARG A 191 -25.56 -19.00 31.35
C ARG A 191 -26.57 -20.14 31.14
N THR A 192 -27.17 -20.20 29.96
CA THR A 192 -28.12 -21.25 29.52
C THR A 192 -27.39 -22.57 29.29
N VAL A 193 -26.18 -22.52 28.69
CA VAL A 193 -25.33 -23.70 28.45
C VAL A 193 -24.82 -24.32 29.74
N THR A 194 -24.40 -23.48 30.69
CA THR A 194 -23.98 -23.95 32.02
C THR A 194 -25.14 -24.53 32.82
N ALA A 195 -26.35 -24.00 32.65
CA ALA A 195 -27.55 -24.51 33.33
C ALA A 195 -27.99 -25.89 32.82
N PHE A 196 -27.74 -26.21 31.54
CA PHE A 196 -28.05 -27.52 30.95
C PHE A 196 -26.88 -28.53 31.00
N SER A 197 -25.73 -28.16 31.59
CA SER A 197 -24.51 -28.98 31.62
C SER A 197 -24.10 -29.53 30.23
N SER A 198 -24.44 -28.83 29.15
CA SER A 198 -24.30 -29.29 27.76
C SER A 198 -23.05 -28.74 27.05
N GLN A 199 -22.07 -28.28 27.83
CA GLN A 199 -20.84 -27.65 27.34
C GLN A 199 -20.11 -28.51 26.30
N ALA A 200 -19.98 -29.82 26.55
CA ALA A 200 -19.31 -30.74 25.62
C ALA A 200 -20.00 -30.82 24.24
N ARG A 201 -21.34 -30.86 24.22
CA ARG A 201 -22.13 -30.91 22.99
C ARG A 201 -22.03 -29.61 22.17
N ILE A 202 -21.95 -28.47 22.84
CA ILE A 202 -21.80 -27.17 22.17
C ILE A 202 -20.38 -26.97 21.66
N LEU A 203 -19.38 -27.46 22.40
CA LEU A 203 -17.99 -27.44 21.94
C LEU A 203 -17.82 -28.32 20.68
N GLU A 204 -18.43 -29.51 20.66
CA GLU A 204 -18.46 -30.40 19.49
C GLU A 204 -19.20 -29.75 18.31
N MET A 205 -20.34 -29.11 18.56
CA MET A 205 -21.08 -28.37 17.52
C MET A 205 -20.26 -27.19 16.98
N LEU A 206 -19.51 -26.49 17.81
CA LEU A 206 -18.67 -25.36 17.43
C LEU A 206 -17.43 -25.82 16.65
N GLU A 207 -16.81 -26.92 17.06
CA GLU A 207 -15.70 -27.57 16.37
C GLU A 207 -16.12 -28.06 14.98
N LYS A 208 -17.27 -28.74 14.90
CA LYS A 208 -17.87 -29.18 13.63
C LYS A 208 -18.27 -28.02 12.73
N THR A 209 -18.74 -26.91 13.31
CA THR A 209 -19.06 -25.70 12.54
C THR A 209 -17.78 -24.99 12.05
N GLN A 210 -16.67 -25.10 12.78
CA GLN A 210 -15.36 -24.53 12.38
C GLN A 210 -14.61 -25.34 11.33
N GLU A 211 -14.90 -26.64 11.16
CA GLU A 211 -14.26 -27.47 10.13
C GLU A 211 -14.51 -26.96 8.71
N GLY A 212 -15.73 -26.50 8.40
CA GLY A 212 -16.08 -25.92 7.10
C GLY A 212 -15.24 -24.69 6.75
N PRO A 213 -15.23 -23.63 7.59
CA PRO A 213 -14.37 -22.45 7.43
C PRO A 213 -12.88 -22.79 7.38
N LYS A 214 -12.40 -23.75 8.19
CA LYS A 214 -11.00 -24.21 8.14
C LYS A 214 -10.65 -24.80 6.78
N LYS A 215 -11.49 -25.68 6.24
CA LYS A 215 -11.24 -26.36 4.97
C LYS A 215 -11.28 -25.38 3.80
N GLU A 216 -12.24 -24.45 3.80
CA GLU A 216 -12.32 -23.39 2.79
C GLU A 216 -11.14 -22.42 2.91
N SER A 217 -10.71 -22.06 4.13
CA SER A 217 -9.52 -21.24 4.38
C SER A 217 -8.23 -21.89 3.85
N ILE A 218 -8.05 -23.20 4.06
CA ILE A 218 -6.88 -23.94 3.54
C ILE A 218 -6.87 -23.94 2.02
N ARG A 219 -8.02 -24.26 1.41
CA ARG A 219 -8.16 -24.26 -0.06
C ARG A 219 -7.90 -22.86 -0.63
N GLN A 220 -8.47 -21.85 0.00
CA GLN A 220 -8.28 -20.45 -0.39
C GLN A 220 -6.82 -20.01 -0.24
N SER A 221 -6.14 -20.44 0.82
CA SER A 221 -4.72 -20.16 1.07
C SER A 221 -3.83 -20.79 0.00
N TRP A 222 -4.15 -22.00 -0.45
CA TRP A 222 -3.46 -22.63 -1.60
C TRP A 222 -3.65 -21.85 -2.90
N PHE A 223 -4.88 -21.46 -3.24
CA PHE A 223 -5.14 -20.63 -4.43
C PHE A 223 -4.46 -19.26 -4.34
N ALA A 224 -4.44 -18.64 -3.15
CA ALA A 224 -3.74 -17.39 -2.92
C ALA A 224 -2.21 -17.55 -3.03
N GLY A 225 -1.66 -18.62 -2.46
CA GLY A 225 -0.23 -18.96 -2.52
C GLY A 225 0.24 -19.16 -3.96
N ILE A 226 -0.49 -19.94 -4.74
CA ILE A 226 -0.19 -20.14 -6.17
C ILE A 226 -0.33 -18.81 -6.93
N GLY A 227 -1.42 -18.07 -6.73
CA GLY A 227 -1.63 -16.79 -7.43
C GLY A 227 -0.55 -15.75 -7.13
N LEU A 228 -0.17 -15.60 -5.86
CA LEU A 228 0.87 -14.68 -5.42
C LEU A 228 2.27 -15.14 -5.83
N GLY A 229 2.55 -16.43 -5.69
CA GLY A 229 3.82 -17.05 -6.07
C GLY A 229 4.08 -16.90 -7.56
N THR A 230 3.15 -17.34 -8.41
CA THR A 230 3.24 -17.19 -9.87
C THR A 230 3.44 -15.72 -10.27
N SER A 231 2.69 -14.81 -9.67
CA SER A 231 2.81 -13.40 -10.00
C SER A 231 4.12 -12.78 -9.50
N GLN A 232 4.74 -13.30 -8.43
CA GLN A 232 6.06 -12.87 -7.96
C GLN A 232 7.18 -13.42 -8.85
N SER A 233 7.07 -14.68 -9.26
CA SER A 233 7.98 -15.29 -10.24
C SER A 233 7.96 -14.52 -11.55
N LEU A 234 6.78 -14.17 -12.07
CA LEU A 234 6.65 -13.38 -13.30
C LEU A 234 7.33 -12.01 -13.18
N MET A 235 7.18 -11.30 -12.07
CA MET A 235 7.91 -10.04 -11.84
C MET A 235 9.43 -10.21 -11.87
N THR A 236 9.92 -11.29 -11.28
CA THR A 236 11.37 -11.58 -11.26
C THR A 236 11.87 -11.94 -12.65
N CYS A 237 11.10 -12.70 -13.43
CA CYS A 237 11.40 -13.02 -14.82
C CYS A 237 11.40 -11.77 -15.70
N THR A 238 10.47 -10.84 -15.48
CA THR A 238 10.46 -9.54 -16.18
C THR A 238 11.76 -8.80 -15.95
N TRP A 239 12.21 -8.63 -14.70
CA TRP A 239 13.48 -7.97 -14.41
C TRP A 239 14.67 -8.67 -15.08
N ALA A 240 14.70 -10.01 -15.08
CA ALA A 240 15.74 -10.76 -15.77
C ALA A 240 15.75 -10.52 -17.29
N LEU A 241 14.57 -10.45 -17.92
CA LEU A 241 14.43 -10.14 -19.35
C LEU A 241 14.84 -8.69 -19.66
N ASP A 242 14.47 -7.73 -18.81
CA ASP A 242 14.85 -6.32 -18.94
C ASP A 242 16.38 -6.17 -18.94
N PHE A 243 17.07 -6.83 -18.01
CA PHE A 243 18.54 -6.83 -17.94
C PHE A 243 19.19 -7.56 -19.12
N TRP A 244 18.64 -8.69 -19.56
CA TRP A 244 19.17 -9.43 -20.71
C TRP A 244 19.06 -8.63 -22.01
N TYR A 245 17.88 -8.06 -22.26
CA TYR A 245 17.63 -7.21 -23.43
C TYR A 245 18.46 -5.93 -23.37
N GLY A 246 18.54 -5.28 -22.20
CA GLY A 246 19.40 -4.13 -21.97
C GLY A 246 20.88 -4.39 -22.25
N GLY A 247 21.39 -5.53 -21.79
CA GLY A 247 22.76 -5.96 -22.08
C GLY A 247 23.01 -6.18 -23.57
N LYS A 248 22.06 -6.77 -24.29
CA LYS A 248 22.13 -6.96 -25.75
C LYS A 248 22.17 -5.61 -26.49
N LEU A 249 21.35 -4.66 -26.06
CA LEU A 249 21.27 -3.31 -26.66
C LEU A 249 22.55 -2.49 -26.44
N ILE A 250 23.21 -2.68 -25.30
CA ILE A 250 24.53 -2.11 -25.01
C ILE A 250 25.61 -2.75 -25.89
N ALA A 251 25.54 -4.08 -26.12
CA ALA A 251 26.49 -4.80 -26.96
C ALA A 251 26.39 -4.44 -28.45
N GLU A 252 25.19 -4.14 -28.95
CA GLU A 252 24.95 -3.70 -30.34
C GLU A 252 25.29 -2.22 -30.57
N GLY A 253 25.62 -1.46 -29.52
CA GLY A 253 26.13 -0.08 -29.62
C GLY A 253 25.08 1.01 -29.88
N PHE A 254 23.79 0.66 -29.95
CA PHE A 254 22.70 1.62 -30.14
C PHE A 254 22.49 2.55 -28.94
N ILE A 255 22.86 2.12 -27.72
CA ILE A 255 22.70 2.90 -26.49
C ILE A 255 23.98 2.80 -25.65
N GLY A 256 24.56 3.95 -25.28
CA GLY A 256 25.66 3.97 -24.32
C GLY A 256 25.20 3.45 -22.95
N ALA A 257 25.99 2.58 -22.31
CA ALA A 257 25.67 2.02 -20.98
C ALA A 257 25.24 3.07 -19.94
N ARG A 258 25.77 4.29 -20.08
CA ARG A 258 25.39 5.49 -19.30
C ARG A 258 23.92 5.87 -19.38
N LEU A 259 23.30 5.75 -20.55
CA LEU A 259 21.92 6.13 -20.77
C LEU A 259 20.98 5.03 -20.28
N TYR A 260 21.33 3.76 -20.52
CA TYR A 260 20.55 2.61 -20.06
C TYR A 260 20.45 2.54 -18.52
N PHE A 261 21.57 2.65 -17.80
CA PHE A 261 21.57 2.64 -16.33
C PHE A 261 20.92 3.87 -15.69
N ARG A 262 20.76 4.97 -16.43
CA ARG A 262 20.00 6.15 -15.97
C ARG A 262 18.49 6.02 -16.16
N LEU A 263 18.05 5.08 -17.01
CA LEU A 263 16.66 4.86 -17.41
C LEU A 263 16.04 3.60 -16.78
N SER A 264 16.85 2.62 -16.34
CA SER A 264 16.42 1.48 -15.52
C SER A 264 16.35 1.83 -14.05
#